data_AF-A0A117S237-F1
#
_entry.id   AF-A0A117S237-F1
#
_cell.length_a   1.000
_cell.length_b   1.000
_cell.length_c   1.000
_cell.angle_alpha   90.00
_cell.angle_beta   90.00
_cell.angle_gamma   90.00
#
_symmetry.space_group_name_H-M   'P 1'
#
loop_
_entity.id
_entity.type
_entity.pdbx_description
1 polymer ?
#
loop_
_entity_poly.entity_id
_entity_poly.type
_entity_poly.pdbx_seq_one_letter_code
_entity_poly.pdbx_strand_id
1 'polypeptide(L)'
;MDHDHWLRGQRLEACRVLLTAYDEYAIAASMLTRVLEREADGPRDVGQAFGRAVSAFRNAYWQVRLVGSPDVREHASRLRTHLEDHKDCTDRWMDDVLSVQGSSAASERAEEERLRIQLGELHDAFMETASRAVSERQAIA
;
A
#
# COMPACT_ATOMS: atom_id res chain seq x y z
N MET A 1 13.23 -15.02 -29.28
CA MET A 1 12.94 -14.22 -28.07
C MET A 1 12.99 -15.19 -26.91
N ASP A 2 13.90 -14.97 -25.95
CA ASP A 2 14.11 -15.87 -24.81
C ASP A 2 12.97 -15.68 -23.79
N HIS A 3 12.26 -16.77 -23.48
CA HIS A 3 11.12 -16.77 -22.56
C HIS A 3 11.51 -16.23 -21.18
N ASP A 4 12.74 -16.52 -20.73
CA ASP A 4 13.28 -16.05 -19.46
C ASP A 4 13.46 -14.54 -19.44
N HIS A 5 13.89 -13.96 -20.57
CA HIS A 5 14.08 -12.53 -20.70
C HIS A 5 12.74 -11.79 -20.68
N TRP A 6 11.72 -12.34 -21.36
CA TRP A 6 10.37 -11.78 -21.33
C TRP A 6 9.76 -11.83 -19.92
N LEU A 7 9.84 -12.98 -19.23
CA LEU A 7 9.29 -13.14 -17.89
C LEU A 7 9.95 -12.20 -16.86
N ARG A 8 11.26 -11.93 -17.02
CA ARG A 8 11.97 -10.95 -16.18
C ARG A 8 11.42 -9.54 -16.38
N GLY A 9 11.18 -9.13 -17.62
CA GLY A 9 10.57 -7.83 -17.93
C GLY A 9 9.20 -7.68 -17.29
N GLN A 10 8.37 -8.73 -17.32
CA GLN A 10 7.04 -8.72 -16.68
C GLN A 10 7.13 -8.60 -15.16
N ARG A 11 8.07 -9.30 -14.52
CA ARG A 11 8.29 -9.21 -13.06
C ARG A 11 8.70 -7.81 -12.63
N LEU A 12 9.65 -7.22 -13.35
CA LEU A 12 10.12 -5.86 -13.12
C LEU A 12 8.97 -4.86 -13.20
N GLU A 13 8.19 -4.95 -14.28
CA GLU A 13 7.07 -4.04 -14.47
C GLU A 13 5.99 -4.22 -13.39
N ALA A 14 5.65 -5.45 -13.03
CA ALA A 14 4.68 -5.71 -11.96
C ALA A 14 5.14 -5.12 -10.61
N CYS A 15 6.41 -5.28 -10.24
CA CYS A 15 6.95 -4.66 -9.02
C CYS A 15 6.91 -3.13 -9.10
N ARG A 16 7.29 -2.55 -10.24
CA ARG A 16 7.26 -1.09 -10.46
C ARG A 16 5.84 -0.53 -10.31
N VAL A 17 4.86 -1.18 -10.93
CA VAL A 17 3.45 -0.78 -10.85
C VAL A 17 2.95 -0.87 -9.41
N LEU A 18 3.32 -1.90 -8.64
CA LEU A 18 2.94 -2.00 -7.23
C LEU A 18 3.56 -0.89 -6.36
N LEU A 19 4.84 -0.57 -6.57
CA LEU A 19 5.50 0.51 -5.83
C LEU A 19 4.87 1.88 -6.15
N THR A 20 4.63 2.17 -7.42
CA THR A 20 3.93 3.41 -7.82
C THR A 20 2.54 3.50 -7.19
N ALA A 21 1.77 2.39 -7.18
CA ALA A 21 0.46 2.38 -6.55
C ALA A 21 0.55 2.55 -5.02
N TYR A 22 1.63 2.07 -4.38
CA TYR A 22 1.88 2.32 -2.96
C TYR A 22 2.16 3.80 -2.69
N ASP A 23 2.98 4.46 -3.51
CA ASP A 23 3.29 5.89 -3.36
C ASP A 23 2.02 6.74 -3.47
N GLU A 24 1.17 6.47 -4.47
CA GLU A 24 -0.12 7.14 -4.64
C GLU A 24 -1.03 6.93 -3.42
N TYR A 25 -1.07 5.70 -2.91
CA TYR A 25 -1.78 5.36 -1.68
C TYR A 25 -1.24 6.12 -0.46
N ALA A 26 0.09 6.14 -0.24
CA ALA A 26 0.70 6.79 0.91
C ALA A 26 0.44 8.30 0.92
N ILE A 27 0.44 8.93 -0.26
CA ILE A 27 0.06 10.34 -0.43
C ILE A 27 -1.42 10.54 -0.06
N ALA A 28 -2.32 9.72 -0.60
CA ALA A 28 -3.75 9.84 -0.34
C ALA A 28 -4.11 9.59 1.13
N ALA A 29 -3.49 8.58 1.75
CA ALA A 29 -3.60 8.27 3.17
C ALA A 29 -3.14 9.47 4.02
N SER A 30 -1.96 10.02 3.73
CA SER A 30 -1.43 11.18 4.44
C SER A 30 -2.31 12.42 4.32
N MET A 31 -2.94 12.64 3.15
CA MET A 31 -3.90 13.72 2.96
C MET A 31 -5.16 13.49 3.79
N LEU A 32 -5.68 12.26 3.82
CA LEU A 32 -6.88 11.92 4.59
C LEU A 32 -6.62 12.06 6.09
N THR A 33 -5.53 11.50 6.61
CA THR A 33 -5.12 11.64 8.03
C THR A 33 -5.10 13.10 8.44
N ARG A 34 -4.49 13.99 7.63
CA ARG A 34 -4.45 15.44 7.93
C ARG A 34 -5.82 16.11 7.97
N VAL A 35 -6.78 15.64 7.16
CA VAL A 35 -8.15 16.18 7.16
C VAL A 35 -8.90 15.67 8.40
N LEU A 36 -8.76 14.38 8.71
CA LEU A 36 -9.37 13.76 9.90
C LEU A 36 -8.86 14.40 11.20
N GLU A 37 -7.55 14.64 11.31
CA GLU A 37 -6.93 15.29 12.47
C GLU A 37 -7.40 16.73 12.70
N ARG A 38 -7.85 17.41 11.64
CA ARG A 38 -8.34 18.79 11.71
C ARG A 38 -9.84 18.88 11.92
N GLU A 39 -10.55 17.75 11.87
CA GLU A 39 -12.02 17.70 11.89
C GLU A 39 -12.65 18.71 10.89
N ALA A 40 -11.97 18.93 9.76
CA ALA A 40 -12.32 19.98 8.82
C ALA A 40 -13.38 19.51 7.81
N ASP A 41 -14.10 20.46 7.19
CA ASP A 41 -14.96 20.17 6.04
C ASP A 41 -14.14 19.64 4.86
N GLY A 42 -14.67 18.62 4.18
CA GLY A 42 -14.02 17.97 3.02
C GLY A 42 -13.49 16.53 3.16
N PRO A 43 -13.77 15.72 4.21
CA PRO A 43 -13.25 14.35 4.31
C PRO A 43 -13.79 13.43 3.21
N ARG A 44 -14.93 13.75 2.59
CA ARG A 44 -15.54 12.91 1.54
C ARG A 44 -14.72 12.87 0.25
N ASP A 45 -14.26 14.00 -0.27
CA ASP A 45 -13.52 14.03 -1.54
C ASP A 45 -12.13 13.40 -1.38
N VAL A 46 -11.47 13.68 -0.26
CA VAL A 46 -10.18 13.07 0.09
C VAL A 46 -10.34 11.58 0.41
N GLY A 47 -11.41 11.19 1.09
CA GLY A 47 -11.79 9.79 1.31
C GLY A 47 -12.04 9.02 0.02
N GLN A 48 -12.67 9.64 -0.98
CA GLN A 48 -12.81 9.03 -2.30
C GLN A 48 -11.46 8.85 -3.01
N ALA A 49 -10.56 9.83 -2.92
CA ALA A 49 -9.21 9.71 -3.47
C ALA A 49 -8.43 8.57 -2.80
N PHE A 50 -8.53 8.47 -1.49
CA PHE A 50 -7.98 7.35 -0.71
C PHE A 50 -8.53 6.00 -1.17
N GLY A 51 -9.86 5.86 -1.28
CA GLY A 51 -10.49 4.63 -1.77
C GLY A 51 -10.08 4.23 -3.20
N ARG A 52 -9.87 5.21 -4.08
CA ARG A 52 -9.32 4.98 -5.43
C ARG A 52 -7.88 4.47 -5.37
N ALA A 53 -7.03 5.06 -4.53
CA ALA A 53 -5.64 4.64 -4.39
C ALA A 53 -5.51 3.23 -3.81
N VAL A 54 -6.33 2.88 -2.81
CA VAL A 54 -6.42 1.49 -2.29
C VAL A 54 -6.81 0.52 -3.42
N SER A 55 -7.80 0.89 -4.25
CA SER A 55 -8.23 0.06 -5.37
C SER A 55 -7.13 -0.10 -6.43
N ALA A 56 -6.37 0.96 -6.73
CA ALA A 56 -5.22 0.91 -7.63
C ALA A 56 -4.13 -0.03 -7.10
N PHE A 57 -3.81 0.06 -5.80
CA PHE A 57 -2.88 -0.84 -5.14
C PHE A 57 -3.33 -2.31 -5.22
N ARG A 58 -4.60 -2.59 -4.92
CA ARG A 58 -5.17 -3.95 -5.05
C ARG A 58 -5.01 -4.50 -6.47
N ASN A 59 -5.24 -3.68 -7.49
CA ASN A 59 -5.08 -4.07 -8.89
C ASN A 59 -3.61 -4.35 -9.25
N ALA A 60 -2.69 -3.50 -8.79
CA ALA A 60 -1.25 -3.71 -8.98
C ALA A 60 -0.76 -5.00 -8.31
N TYR A 61 -1.25 -5.30 -7.11
CA TYR A 61 -0.90 -6.52 -6.38
C TYR A 61 -1.22 -7.78 -7.19
N TRP A 62 -2.33 -7.80 -7.94
CA TRP A 62 -2.69 -8.96 -8.77
C TRP A 62 -1.63 -9.28 -9.82
N GLN A 63 -0.96 -8.27 -10.38
CA GLN A 63 0.13 -8.49 -11.32
C GLN A 63 1.31 -9.19 -10.63
N VAL A 64 1.74 -8.68 -9.47
CA VAL A 64 2.83 -9.28 -8.69
C VAL A 64 2.49 -10.70 -8.25
N ARG A 65 1.25 -10.95 -7.85
CA ARG A 65 0.78 -12.30 -7.48
C ARG A 65 0.91 -13.31 -8.62
N LEU A 66 0.70 -12.87 -9.86
CA LEU A 66 0.75 -13.74 -11.04
C LEU A 66 2.18 -14.05 -11.49
N VAL A 67 3.05 -13.04 -11.54
CA VAL A 67 4.37 -13.19 -12.17
C VAL A 67 5.55 -13.20 -11.18
N GLY A 68 5.35 -12.74 -9.94
CA GLY A 68 6.39 -12.61 -8.93
C GLY A 68 6.98 -13.96 -8.49
N SER A 69 8.24 -13.92 -8.03
CA SER A 69 8.86 -15.06 -7.34
C SER A 69 8.14 -15.34 -6.00
N PRO A 70 8.29 -16.53 -5.40
CA PRO A 70 7.71 -16.84 -4.09
C PRO A 70 7.94 -15.73 -3.04
N ASP A 71 9.18 -15.30 -2.84
CA ASP A 71 9.52 -14.27 -1.85
C ASP A 71 8.87 -12.91 -2.15
N VAL A 72 8.91 -12.47 -3.42
CA VAL A 72 8.26 -11.22 -3.85
C VAL A 72 6.75 -11.28 -3.60
N ARG A 73 6.11 -12.44 -3.88
CA ARG A 73 4.68 -12.64 -3.63
C ARG A 73 4.34 -12.63 -2.14
N GLU A 74 5.19 -13.21 -1.30
CA GLU A 74 5.00 -13.22 0.14
C GLU A 74 5.03 -11.79 0.70
N HIS A 75 6.07 -11.03 0.39
CA HIS A 75 6.20 -9.64 0.84
C HIS A 75 5.06 -8.75 0.29
N ALA A 76 4.70 -8.89 -0.99
CA ALA A 76 3.57 -8.18 -1.56
C ALA A 76 2.24 -8.54 -0.88
N SER A 77 2.07 -9.80 -0.48
CA SER A 77 0.86 -10.25 0.25
C SER A 77 0.78 -9.65 1.64
N ARG A 78 1.90 -9.57 2.36
CA ARG A 78 1.97 -8.94 3.69
C ARG A 78 1.66 -7.45 3.59
N LEU A 79 2.28 -6.76 2.63
CA LEU A 79 2.05 -5.34 2.36
C LEU A 79 0.58 -5.08 2.04
N ARG A 80 -0.02 -5.87 1.14
CA ARG A 80 -1.45 -5.76 0.83
C ARG A 80 -2.30 -5.94 2.08
N THR A 81 -2.07 -6.98 2.87
CA THR A 81 -2.90 -7.28 4.04
C THR A 81 -2.90 -6.10 5.03
N HIS A 82 -1.73 -5.54 5.34
CA HIS A 82 -1.63 -4.39 6.24
C HIS A 82 -2.22 -3.11 5.65
N LEU A 83 -2.23 -2.97 4.33
CA LEU A 83 -2.87 -1.85 3.66
C LEU A 83 -4.40 -1.94 3.78
N GLU A 84 -4.97 -3.15 3.71
CA GLU A 84 -6.39 -3.36 4.01
C GLU A 84 -6.70 -3.04 5.47
N ASP A 85 -5.86 -3.47 6.41
CA ASP A 85 -6.03 -3.17 7.84
C ASP A 85 -5.97 -1.65 8.11
N HIS A 86 -5.03 -0.93 7.48
CA HIS A 86 -4.93 0.52 7.57
C HIS A 86 -6.14 1.21 6.95
N LYS A 87 -6.63 0.71 5.81
CA LYS A 87 -7.89 1.19 5.22
C LYS A 87 -9.06 1.03 6.19
N ASP A 88 -9.24 -0.14 6.78
CA ASP A 88 -10.36 -0.42 7.66
C ASP A 88 -10.29 0.43 8.95
N CYS A 89 -9.09 0.70 9.46
CA CYS A 89 -8.89 1.67 10.54
C CYS A 89 -9.25 3.10 10.12
N THR A 90 -8.77 3.54 8.95
CA THR A 90 -9.01 4.90 8.45
C THR A 90 -10.48 5.16 8.13
N ASP A 91 -11.18 4.16 7.59
CA ASP A 91 -12.63 4.23 7.34
C ASP A 91 -13.40 4.39 8.67
N ARG A 92 -13.05 3.62 9.70
CA ARG A 92 -13.67 3.75 11.04
C ARG A 92 -13.40 5.11 11.65
N TRP A 93 -12.18 5.64 11.54
CA TRP A 93 -11.87 6.99 12.00
C TRP A 93 -12.69 8.05 11.25
N MET A 94 -12.81 7.92 9.92
CA MET A 94 -13.63 8.82 9.12
C MET A 94 -15.11 8.78 9.52
N ASP A 95 -15.65 7.59 9.76
CA ASP A 95 -17.02 7.43 10.23
C ASP A 95 -17.22 8.05 11.62
N ASP A 96 -16.25 7.88 12.52
CA ASP A 96 -16.28 8.46 13.88
C ASP A 96 -16.30 10.00 13.83
N VAL A 97 -15.46 10.62 13.00
CA VAL A 97 -15.40 12.08 12.80
C VAL A 97 -16.70 12.62 12.19
N LEU A 98 -17.32 11.85 11.29
CA LEU A 98 -18.61 12.21 10.69
C LEU A 98 -19.81 11.94 11.61
N SER A 99 -19.63 11.11 12.64
CA SER A 99 -20.67 10.77 13.62
C SER A 99 -20.74 11.80 14.74
N VAL A 100 -21.93 11.95 15.34
CA VAL A 100 -22.15 12.86 16.51
C VAL A 100 -21.54 12.28 17.80
N GLN A 101 -20.95 11.07 17.78
CA GLN A 101 -20.58 10.35 19.00
C GLN A 101 -19.15 10.63 19.50
N GLY A 102 -18.24 11.19 18.69
CA GLY A 102 -17.01 11.88 19.10
C GLY A 102 -16.02 11.17 20.04
N SER A 103 -16.26 9.93 20.49
CA SER A 103 -15.53 9.33 21.63
C SER A 103 -14.45 8.33 21.24
N SER A 104 -14.25 8.03 19.96
CA SER A 104 -13.31 6.98 19.48
C SER A 104 -12.07 7.53 18.74
N ALA A 105 -12.05 8.83 18.39
CA ALA A 105 -11.03 9.40 17.50
C ALA A 105 -9.57 9.26 18.00
N ALA A 106 -9.33 9.28 19.32
CA ALA A 106 -7.98 9.11 19.88
C ALA A 106 -7.44 7.68 19.74
N SER A 107 -8.31 6.67 19.87
CA SER A 107 -7.94 5.26 19.71
C SER A 107 -7.65 4.95 18.25
N GLU A 108 -8.51 5.41 17.34
CA GLU A 108 -8.29 5.20 15.90
C GLU A 108 -7.05 5.93 15.40
N ARG A 109 -6.77 7.14 15.88
CA ARG A 109 -5.53 7.86 15.54
C ARG A 109 -4.28 7.11 15.97
N ALA A 110 -4.27 6.53 17.17
CA ALA A 110 -3.12 5.77 17.66
C ALA A 110 -2.90 4.49 16.84
N GLU A 111 -3.99 3.82 16.45
CA GLU A 111 -3.95 2.62 15.62
C GLU A 111 -3.54 2.94 14.17
N GLU A 112 -4.03 4.03 13.60
CA GLU A 112 -3.64 4.52 12.27
C GLU A 112 -2.14 4.78 12.21
N GLU A 113 -1.57 5.48 13.20
CA GLU A 113 -0.13 5.74 13.28
C GLU A 113 0.68 4.44 13.34
N ARG A 114 0.24 3.49 14.18
CA ARG A 114 0.89 2.17 14.32
C ARG A 114 0.92 1.43 12.98
N LEU A 115 -0.22 1.38 12.29
CA LEU A 115 -0.35 0.71 11.00
C LEU A 115 0.46 1.42 9.90
N ARG A 116 0.50 2.75 9.92
CA ARG A 116 1.29 3.56 8.98
C ARG A 116 2.79 3.29 9.10
N ILE A 117 3.31 3.17 10.32
CA ILE A 117 4.72 2.80 10.55
C ILE A 117 5.00 1.40 10.00
N GLN A 118 4.14 0.42 10.33
CA GLN A 118 4.29 -0.96 9.86
C GLN A 118 4.23 -1.08 8.33
N LEU A 119 3.39 -0.27 7.68
CA LEU A 119 3.33 -0.19 6.22
C LEU A 119 4.65 0.30 5.62
N GLY A 120 5.31 1.28 6.24
CA GLY A 120 6.64 1.72 5.85
C GLY A 120 7.67 0.59 5.91
N GLU A 121 7.71 -0.15 7.01
CA GLU A 121 8.62 -1.29 7.18
C GLU A 121 8.37 -2.41 6.15
N LEU A 122 7.09 -2.71 5.87
CA LEU A 122 6.71 -3.72 4.88
C LEU A 122 7.03 -3.27 3.45
N HIS A 123 6.87 -1.99 3.15
CA HIS A 123 7.24 -1.40 1.87
C HIS A 123 8.75 -1.52 1.64
N ASP A 124 9.57 -1.17 2.62
CA ASP A 124 11.02 -1.27 2.53
C ASP A 124 11.47 -2.73 2.34
N ALA A 125 10.90 -3.66 3.10
CA ALA A 125 11.16 -5.09 2.92
C ALA A 125 10.75 -5.62 1.54
N PHE A 126 9.65 -5.10 0.97
CA PHE A 126 9.24 -5.43 -0.39
C PHE A 126 10.22 -4.85 -1.43
N MET A 127 10.65 -3.60 -1.28
CA MET A 127 11.65 -2.98 -2.16
C MET A 127 12.97 -3.75 -2.18
N GLU A 128 13.49 -4.11 -1.01
CA GLU A 128 14.72 -4.89 -0.89
C GLU A 128 14.58 -6.25 -1.60
N THR A 129 13.47 -6.94 -1.36
CA THR A 129 13.20 -8.25 -1.98
C THR A 129 13.04 -8.14 -3.50
N ALA A 130 12.31 -7.13 -3.98
CA ALA A 130 12.14 -6.87 -5.41
C ALA A 130 13.48 -6.52 -6.07
N SER A 131 14.30 -5.68 -5.43
CA SER A 131 15.64 -5.31 -5.92
C SER A 131 16.57 -6.52 -6.03
N ARG A 132 16.59 -7.39 -5.01
CA ARG A 132 17.35 -8.64 -5.02
C ARG A 132 16.89 -9.58 -6.13
N ALA A 133 15.58 -9.80 -6.25
CA ALA A 133 15.00 -10.68 -7.27
C ALA A 133 15.30 -10.22 -8.72
N VAL A 134 15.54 -8.92 -8.90
CA VAL A 134 15.97 -8.33 -10.17
C VAL A 134 17.49 -8.45 -10.38
N SER A 135 18.27 -8.34 -9.31
CA SER A 135 19.74 -8.28 -9.34
C SER A 135 20.44 -9.64 -9.44
N GLU A 136 19.78 -10.75 -9.09
CA GLU A 136 20.31 -12.12 -9.04
C GLU A 136 20.78 -12.73 -10.40
N ARG A 137 21.18 -11.91 -11.39
CA ARG A 137 21.83 -12.39 -12.63
C ARG A 137 23.00 -11.54 -13.14
N GLN A 138 23.74 -10.85 -12.25
CA GLN A 138 25.07 -10.31 -12.61
C GLN A 138 26.25 -11.28 -12.34
N ALA A 139 26.04 -12.41 -11.66
CA ALA A 139 27.15 -13.24 -11.15
C ALA A 139 27.23 -14.65 -11.76
N ILE A 140 26.90 -14.83 -13.05
CA ILE A 140 27.27 -16.05 -13.78
C ILE A 140 27.82 -15.62 -15.15
N ALA A 141 29.13 -15.45 -15.20
CA ALA A 141 29.95 -15.40 -16.41
C ALA A 141 31.03 -16.49 -16.27
#